data_AF-A0AAN9VSC4-F1
#
_entry.id   AF-A0AAN9VSC4-F1
#
_cell.length_a   1.000
_cell.length_b   1.000
_cell.length_c   1.000
_cell.angle_alpha   90.00
_cell.angle_beta   90.00
_cell.angle_gamma   90.00
#
_symmetry.space_group_name_H-M   'P 1'
#
loop_
_entity.id
_entity.type
_entity.pdbx_description
1 polymer ?
#
loop_
_entity_poly.entity_id
_entity_poly.type
_entity_poly.pdbx_seq_one_letter_code
_entity_poly.pdbx_strand_id
1 'polypeptide(L)'
;MEGSNECASDNRTDSGKKRTFDKKKWREQKYSKHQKIEQWQERRKKAALHKYRKVLRKEMKIADPSFSFNSGSWEDDRNKRKSRYQEALDEYERKKEEKEAQRKEALRLKAERQAAWERAQAERAERYKILNKKTRKGQPVMKGRIELMLQKIQNMQ
;
A
#
# COMPACT_ATOMS: atom_id res chain seq x y z
N MET A 1 -41.62 -13.72 -12.76
CA MET A 1 -42.34 -12.85 -11.81
C MET A 1 -41.33 -12.44 -10.77
N GLU A 2 -40.57 -11.38 -11.07
CA GLU A 2 -40.83 -10.02 -10.53
C GLU A 2 -40.54 -10.01 -9.02
N GLY A 3 -39.47 -9.43 -8.49
CA GLY A 3 -38.77 -8.23 -8.92
C GLY A 3 -39.10 -7.11 -7.94
N SER A 4 -38.49 -7.10 -6.75
CA SER A 4 -38.39 -5.91 -5.89
C SER A 4 -37.14 -6.02 -5.02
N ASN A 5 -36.03 -5.69 -5.66
CA ASN A 5 -34.78 -5.34 -4.99
C ASN A 5 -34.92 -3.84 -4.67
N GLU A 6 -35.23 -3.50 -3.42
CA GLU A 6 -35.12 -2.13 -2.92
C GLU A 6 -34.19 -2.17 -1.71
N CYS A 7 -32.93 -1.76 -1.85
CA CYS A 7 -32.45 -0.39 -2.06
C CYS A 7 -31.85 0.07 -0.73
N ALA A 8 -30.52 0.15 -0.74
CA ALA A 8 -29.72 0.78 0.29
C ALA A 8 -30.32 2.14 0.66
N SER A 9 -30.52 2.39 1.95
CA SER A 9 -30.74 3.73 2.47
C SER A 9 -29.41 4.51 2.46
N ASP A 10 -29.03 4.87 1.24
CA ASP A 10 -27.99 5.82 0.87
C ASP A 10 -28.47 7.21 1.33
N ASN A 11 -28.03 7.65 2.51
CA ASN A 11 -28.18 9.04 2.92
C ASN A 11 -27.25 9.91 2.05
N ARG A 12 -27.71 10.22 0.85
CA ARG A 12 -27.16 11.28 0.00
C ARG A 12 -27.51 12.61 0.64
N THR A 13 -26.57 13.17 1.40
CA THR A 13 -26.46 14.62 1.53
C THR A 13 -25.33 15.08 0.64
N ASP A 14 -25.74 15.74 -0.43
CA ASP A 14 -24.99 16.57 -1.36
C ASP A 14 -24.00 17.54 -0.67
N SER A 15 -23.02 18.00 -1.46
CA SER A 15 -21.84 18.83 -1.17
C SER A 15 -20.57 18.06 -0.77
N GLY A 16 -19.54 18.18 -1.61
CA GLY A 16 -18.20 17.58 -1.50
C GLY A 16 -17.34 18.03 -0.31
N LYS A 17 -17.89 18.01 0.91
CA LYS A 17 -17.18 18.27 2.17
C LYS A 17 -17.03 16.95 2.92
N LYS A 18 -15.79 16.62 3.31
CA LYS A 18 -15.49 15.44 4.16
C LYS A 18 -16.38 15.50 5.40
N ARG A 19 -17.13 14.42 5.70
CA ARG A 19 -17.97 14.32 6.90
C ARG A 19 -17.07 14.56 8.12
N THR A 20 -17.22 15.72 8.76
CA THR A 20 -16.44 16.04 9.96
C THR A 20 -17.00 15.23 11.13
N PHE A 21 -16.11 14.63 11.92
CA PHE A 21 -16.50 13.85 13.07
C PHE A 21 -17.13 14.76 14.12
N ASP A 22 -18.43 14.58 14.37
CA ASP A 22 -19.15 15.33 15.38
C ASP A 22 -18.77 14.81 16.78
N LYS A 23 -17.78 15.50 17.38
CA LYS A 23 -17.27 15.18 18.72
C LYS A 23 -18.35 15.30 19.79
N LYS A 24 -19.37 16.15 19.61
CA LYS A 24 -20.45 16.33 20.59
C LYS A 24 -21.36 15.10 20.58
N LYS A 25 -21.85 14.71 19.40
CA LYS A 25 -22.65 13.49 19.21
C LYS A 25 -21.92 12.24 19.70
N TRP A 26 -20.62 12.12 19.41
CA TRP A 26 -19.83 11.00 19.92
C TRP A 26 -19.72 10.98 21.44
N ARG A 27 -19.51 12.13 22.09
CA ARG A 27 -19.44 12.20 23.57
C ARG A 27 -20.77 11.84 24.21
N GLU A 28 -21.88 12.34 23.67
CA GLU A 28 -23.23 11.98 24.11
C GLU A 28 -23.46 10.48 23.95
N GLN A 29 -23.08 9.89 22.82
CA GLN A 29 -23.23 8.46 22.62
C GLN A 29 -22.32 7.60 23.52
N LYS A 30 -21.07 8.04 23.71
CA LYS A 30 -20.08 7.28 24.47
C LYS A 30 -20.31 7.32 25.98
N TYR A 31 -20.77 8.46 26.50
CA TYR A 31 -20.93 8.69 27.94
C TYR A 31 -22.39 8.71 28.41
N SER A 32 -23.38 8.70 27.51
CA SER A 32 -24.78 8.56 27.92
C SER A 32 -24.99 7.24 28.67
N LYS A 33 -25.48 7.38 29.90
CA LYS A 33 -25.83 6.26 30.77
C LYS A 33 -26.85 5.34 30.10
N HIS A 34 -27.80 5.90 29.36
CA HIS A 34 -28.84 5.15 28.65
C HIS A 34 -28.24 4.22 27.58
N GLN A 35 -27.33 4.74 26.74
CA GLN A 35 -26.71 3.93 25.69
C GLN A 35 -25.81 2.82 26.23
N LYS A 36 -25.12 3.06 27.36
CA LYS A 36 -24.34 2.01 28.03
C LYS A 36 -25.24 0.88 28.55
N ILE A 37 -26.41 1.22 29.10
CA ILE A 37 -27.39 0.25 29.59
C ILE A 37 -27.96 -0.56 28.41
N GLU A 38 -28.32 0.12 27.31
CA GLU A 38 -28.86 -0.51 26.11
C GLU A 38 -27.86 -1.49 25.47
N GLN A 39 -26.60 -1.07 25.26
CA GLN A 39 -25.54 -1.97 24.77
C GLN A 39 -25.31 -3.18 25.69
N TRP A 40 -25.43 -2.99 27.01
CA TRP A 40 -25.32 -4.09 27.97
C TRP A 40 -26.48 -5.07 27.85
N GLN A 41 -27.71 -4.56 27.70
CA GLN A 41 -28.89 -5.38 27.46
C GLN A 41 -28.80 -6.13 26.12
N GLU A 42 -28.35 -5.48 25.04
CA GLU A 42 -28.14 -6.12 23.73
C GLU A 42 -27.11 -7.25 23.81
N ARG A 43 -25.98 -7.03 24.49
CA ARG A 43 -24.97 -8.07 24.72
C ARG A 43 -25.56 -9.28 25.45
N ARG A 44 -26.40 -9.05 26.46
CA ARG A 44 -27.09 -10.13 27.19
C ARG A 44 -28.10 -10.86 26.33
N LYS A 45 -28.93 -10.14 25.56
CA LYS A 45 -29.88 -10.73 24.60
C LYS A 45 -29.15 -11.59 23.57
N LYS A 46 -28.05 -11.08 22.99
CA LYS A 46 -27.21 -11.81 22.04
C LYS A 46 -26.57 -13.05 22.67
N ALA A 47 -26.09 -12.96 23.90
CA ALA A 47 -25.57 -14.11 24.63
C ALA A 47 -26.64 -15.16 24.92
N ALA A 48 -27.85 -14.75 25.29
CA ALA A 48 -29.00 -15.65 25.49
C ALA A 48 -29.38 -16.37 24.18
N LEU A 49 -29.49 -15.63 23.06
CA LEU A 49 -29.73 -16.20 21.74
C LEU A 49 -28.63 -17.18 21.32
N HIS A 50 -27.36 -16.86 21.59
CA HIS A 50 -26.25 -17.76 21.28
C HIS A 50 -26.31 -19.04 22.12
N LYS A 51 -26.65 -18.94 23.42
CA LYS A 51 -26.85 -20.10 24.29
C LYS A 51 -28.01 -20.97 23.79
N TYR A 52 -29.16 -20.36 23.47
CA TYR A 52 -30.31 -21.06 22.90
C TYR A 52 -29.97 -21.78 21.59
N ARG A 53 -29.36 -21.09 20.62
CA ARG A 53 -28.89 -21.69 19.36
C ARG A 53 -27.84 -22.79 19.57
N LYS A 54 -27.03 -22.70 20.63
CA LYS A 54 -26.04 -23.73 20.98
C LYS A 54 -26.72 -24.97 21.54
N VAL A 55 -27.73 -24.81 22.39
CA VAL A 55 -28.55 -25.92 22.91
C VAL A 55 -29.32 -26.57 21.78
N LEU A 56 -30.01 -25.81 20.92
CA LEU A 56 -30.68 -26.35 19.73
C LEU A 56 -29.71 -27.14 18.83
N ARG A 57 -28.52 -26.60 18.54
CA ARG A 57 -27.50 -27.34 17.77
C ARG A 57 -27.00 -28.60 18.48
N LYS A 58 -26.99 -28.61 19.82
CA LYS A 58 -26.59 -29.78 20.61
C LYS A 58 -27.70 -30.82 20.62
N GLU A 59 -28.95 -30.41 20.78
CA GLU A 59 -30.13 -31.28 20.76
C GLU A 59 -30.36 -31.87 19.36
N MET A 60 -30.24 -31.09 18.28
CA MET A 60 -30.29 -31.63 16.91
C MET A 60 -29.18 -32.64 16.61
N LYS A 61 -27.99 -32.48 17.22
CA LYS A 61 -26.90 -33.47 17.11
C LYS A 61 -27.11 -34.73 17.94
N ILE A 62 -27.93 -34.66 18.99
CA ILE A 62 -28.26 -35.79 19.86
C ILE A 62 -29.47 -36.56 19.33
N ALA A 63 -30.43 -35.86 18.72
CA ALA A 63 -31.66 -36.44 18.18
C ALA A 63 -31.44 -37.23 16.89
N ASP A 64 -30.41 -36.92 16.11
CA ASP A 64 -30.10 -37.63 14.86
C ASP A 64 -28.58 -37.73 14.66
N PRO A 65 -27.94 -38.86 15.04
CA PRO A 65 -26.50 -39.07 14.84
C PRO A 65 -26.09 -39.05 13.35
N SER A 66 -27.04 -39.15 12.43
CA SER A 66 -26.79 -39.15 10.97
C SER A 66 -26.66 -37.73 10.37
N PHE A 67 -27.11 -36.68 11.07
CA PHE A 67 -27.02 -35.30 10.58
C PHE A 67 -25.62 -34.67 10.71
N SER A 68 -24.62 -35.42 11.18
CA SER A 68 -23.22 -35.00 11.09
C SER A 68 -22.55 -35.33 9.75
N PHE A 69 -23.26 -35.95 8.79
CA PHE A 69 -22.67 -36.39 7.53
C PHE A 69 -22.99 -35.49 6.31
N ASN A 70 -23.90 -34.51 6.41
CA ASN A 70 -24.27 -33.70 5.24
C ASN A 70 -24.19 -32.19 5.48
N SER A 71 -23.04 -31.71 5.98
CA SER A 71 -22.68 -30.29 5.84
C SER A 71 -22.00 -30.05 4.50
N GLY A 72 -22.75 -30.16 3.41
CA GLY A 72 -22.38 -29.66 2.09
C GLY A 72 -21.22 -30.40 1.41
N SER A 73 -21.49 -30.83 0.19
CA SER A 73 -20.50 -31.07 -0.85
C SER A 73 -19.52 -29.88 -0.99
N TRP A 74 -18.45 -29.89 -0.19
CA TRP A 74 -17.26 -29.04 -0.26
C TRP A 74 -15.98 -29.91 -0.33
N GLU A 75 -16.09 -31.11 -0.90
CA GLU A 75 -15.00 -32.09 -0.89
C GLU A 75 -14.02 -31.95 -2.07
N ASP A 76 -14.21 -31.02 -3.01
CA ASP A 76 -13.22 -30.74 -4.08
C ASP A 76 -12.46 -29.39 -3.92
N ASP A 77 -12.43 -28.84 -2.71
CA ASP A 77 -11.75 -27.54 -2.47
C ASP A 77 -10.78 -27.56 -1.27
N ARG A 78 -10.71 -28.69 -0.55
CA ARG A 78 -9.73 -28.90 0.53
C ARG A 78 -8.39 -29.44 0.04
N ASN A 79 -8.38 -30.14 -1.10
CA ASN A 79 -7.16 -30.73 -1.68
C ASN A 79 -6.37 -29.76 -2.59
N LYS A 80 -6.94 -28.57 -2.87
CA LYS A 80 -6.28 -27.49 -3.65
C LYS A 80 -5.62 -26.43 -2.76
N ARG A 81 -5.82 -26.50 -1.43
CA ARG A 81 -5.26 -25.53 -0.49
C ARG A 81 -3.85 -25.95 -0.11
N LYS A 82 -2.87 -25.12 -0.49
CA LYS A 82 -1.48 -25.29 -0.07
C LYS A 82 -1.41 -25.39 1.45
N SER A 83 -0.54 -26.26 1.94
CA SER A 83 -0.25 -26.33 3.37
C SER A 83 0.30 -24.98 3.83
N ARG A 84 -0.01 -24.55 5.07
CA ARG A 84 0.55 -23.32 5.66
C ARG A 84 2.07 -23.26 5.57
N TYR A 85 2.73 -24.42 5.64
CA TYR A 85 4.18 -24.53 5.45
C TYR A 85 4.61 -24.23 4.01
N GLN A 86 3.88 -24.74 3.02
CA GLN A 86 4.14 -24.46 1.60
C GLN A 86 3.88 -22.99 1.27
N GLU A 87 2.82 -22.40 1.83
CA GLU A 87 2.55 -20.97 1.68
C GLU A 87 3.68 -20.11 2.27
N ALA A 88 4.22 -20.50 3.43
CA ALA A 88 5.36 -19.80 4.04
C ALA A 88 6.65 -19.92 3.20
N LEU A 89 6.89 -21.07 2.56
CA LEU A 89 8.02 -21.25 1.64
C LEU A 89 7.87 -20.38 0.40
N ASP A 90 6.69 -20.39 -0.23
CA ASP A 90 6.40 -19.56 -1.40
C ASP A 90 6.58 -18.06 -1.08
N GLU A 91 6.09 -17.60 0.08
CA GLU A 91 6.29 -16.22 0.54
C GLU A 91 7.78 -15.87 0.75
N TYR A 92 8.55 -16.81 1.29
CA TYR A 92 9.98 -16.62 1.51
C TYR A 92 10.72 -16.46 0.19
N GLU A 93 10.45 -17.33 -0.79
CA GLU A 93 11.04 -17.26 -2.12
C GLU A 93 10.67 -15.96 -2.83
N ARG A 94 9.39 -15.56 -2.80
CA ARG A 94 8.95 -14.28 -3.38
C ARG A 94 9.67 -13.09 -2.75
N LYS A 95 9.80 -13.05 -1.41
CA LYS A 95 10.52 -11.97 -0.71
C LYS A 95 12.01 -11.99 -1.03
N LYS A 96 12.61 -13.15 -1.28
CA LYS A 96 14.01 -13.29 -1.66
C LYS A 96 14.25 -12.73 -3.07
N GLU A 97 13.41 -13.10 -4.03
CA GLU A 97 13.46 -12.61 -5.41
C GLU A 97 13.23 -11.10 -5.47
N GLU A 98 12.24 -10.60 -4.74
CA GLU A 98 11.95 -9.16 -4.69
C GLU A 98 13.17 -8.38 -4.15
N LYS A 99 13.80 -8.86 -3.08
CA LYS A 99 15.03 -8.26 -2.56
C LYS A 99 16.18 -8.31 -3.56
N GLU A 100 16.31 -9.39 -4.30
CA GLU A 100 17.34 -9.51 -5.33
C GLU A 100 17.10 -8.54 -6.49
N ALA A 101 15.85 -8.42 -6.95
CA ALA A 101 15.44 -7.46 -7.97
C ALA A 101 15.72 -6.02 -7.52
N GLN A 102 15.29 -5.66 -6.31
CA GLN A 102 15.55 -4.33 -5.72
C GLN A 102 17.06 -4.04 -5.62
N ARG A 103 17.89 -5.03 -5.23
CA ARG A 103 19.35 -4.89 -5.20
C ARG A 103 19.92 -4.64 -6.59
N LYS A 104 19.47 -5.39 -7.60
CA LYS A 104 19.91 -5.23 -8.99
C LYS A 104 19.54 -3.84 -9.52
N GLU A 105 18.31 -3.38 -9.30
CA GLU A 105 17.88 -2.04 -9.72
C GLU A 105 18.65 -0.93 -8.99
N ALA A 106 18.85 -1.05 -7.68
CA ALA A 106 19.63 -0.09 -6.91
C ALA A 106 21.09 0.00 -7.40
N LEU A 107 21.70 -1.14 -7.74
CA LEU A 107 23.04 -1.17 -8.33
C LEU A 107 23.09 -0.49 -9.70
N ARG A 108 22.10 -0.74 -10.57
CA ARG A 108 22.00 -0.07 -11.88
C ARG A 108 21.87 1.44 -11.72
N LEU A 109 20.95 1.89 -10.87
CA LEU A 109 20.74 3.33 -10.62
C LEU A 109 22.00 3.99 -10.03
N LYS A 110 22.72 3.29 -9.14
CA LYS A 110 23.98 3.78 -8.59
C LYS A 110 25.06 3.92 -9.68
N ALA A 111 25.18 2.93 -10.56
CA ALA A 111 26.13 2.95 -11.66
C ALA A 111 25.82 4.07 -12.66
N GLU A 112 24.55 4.27 -13.01
CA GLU A 112 24.10 5.37 -13.89
C GLU A 112 24.40 6.74 -13.27
N ARG A 113 24.09 6.91 -11.98
CA ARG A 113 24.41 8.14 -11.24
C ARG A 113 25.91 8.41 -11.20
N GLN A 114 26.71 7.38 -10.93
CA GLN A 114 28.16 7.51 -10.88
C GLN A 114 28.72 7.85 -12.27
N ALA A 115 28.28 7.19 -13.33
CA ALA A 115 28.70 7.50 -14.70
C ALA A 115 28.33 8.93 -15.11
N ALA A 116 27.12 9.40 -14.77
CA ALA A 116 26.71 10.79 -15.02
C ALA A 116 27.58 11.80 -14.24
N TRP A 117 27.90 11.49 -12.97
CA TRP A 117 28.79 12.32 -12.15
C TRP A 117 30.21 12.37 -12.72
N GLU A 118 30.77 11.23 -13.12
CA GLU A 118 32.11 11.14 -13.71
C GLU A 118 32.20 11.93 -15.02
N ARG A 119 31.19 11.84 -15.90
CA ARG A 119 31.11 12.67 -17.12
C ARG A 119 31.07 14.16 -16.79
N ALA A 120 30.21 14.57 -15.86
CA ALA A 120 30.11 15.97 -15.46
C ALA A 120 31.41 16.50 -14.83
N GLN A 121 32.12 15.67 -14.07
CA GLN A 121 33.44 16.01 -13.54
C GLN A 121 34.50 16.13 -14.64
N ALA A 122 34.52 15.20 -15.60
CA ALA A 122 35.43 15.25 -16.73
C ALA A 122 35.21 16.52 -17.56
N GLU A 123 33.96 16.84 -17.89
CA GLU A 123 33.60 18.08 -18.59
C GLU A 123 34.03 19.33 -17.81
N ARG A 124 33.80 19.34 -16.49
CA ARG A 124 34.23 20.45 -15.63
C ARG A 124 35.76 20.59 -15.62
N ALA A 125 36.49 19.48 -15.55
CA ALA A 125 37.95 19.47 -15.56
C ALA A 125 38.50 19.99 -16.89
N GLU A 126 37.95 19.57 -18.02
CA GLU A 126 38.35 20.07 -19.35
C GLU A 126 38.05 21.56 -19.51
N ARG A 127 36.87 22.01 -19.09
CA ARG A 127 36.52 23.44 -19.07
C ARG A 127 37.49 24.23 -18.18
N TYR A 128 37.82 23.71 -17.00
CA TYR A 128 38.78 24.35 -16.09
C TYR A 128 40.18 24.45 -16.70
N LYS A 129 40.65 23.39 -17.39
CA LYS A 129 41.93 23.41 -18.12
C LYS A 129 41.93 24.51 -19.19
N ILE A 130 40.85 24.64 -19.97
CA ILE A 130 40.74 25.69 -20.99
C ILE A 130 40.74 27.08 -20.35
N LEU A 131 39.94 27.28 -19.30
CA LEU A 131 39.84 28.56 -18.62
C LEU A 131 41.17 28.97 -17.98
N ASN A 132 41.93 28.05 -17.38
CA ASN A 132 43.17 28.41 -16.68
C ASN A 132 44.42 28.51 -17.54
N LYS A 133 44.35 28.14 -18.82
CA LYS A 133 45.47 28.33 -19.75
C LYS A 133 45.82 29.82 -19.87
N LYS A 134 47.10 30.13 -19.65
CA LYS A 134 47.68 31.48 -19.74
C LYS A 134 48.86 31.48 -20.71
N THR A 135 49.13 32.62 -21.32
CA THR A 135 50.31 32.86 -22.17
C THR A 135 51.55 33.08 -21.29
N ARG A 136 52.74 33.13 -21.90
CA ARG A 136 54.01 33.40 -21.19
C ARG A 136 53.99 34.71 -20.38
N LYS A 137 53.16 35.68 -20.79
CA LYS A 137 52.97 36.97 -20.11
C LYS A 137 51.83 36.95 -19.07
N GLY A 138 51.27 35.78 -18.75
CA GLY A 138 50.22 35.61 -17.75
C GLY A 138 48.80 35.97 -18.21
N GLN A 139 48.64 36.46 -19.44
CA GLN A 139 47.33 36.75 -20.02
C GLN A 139 46.56 35.45 -20.31
N PRO A 140 45.24 35.42 -20.15
CA PRO A 140 44.46 34.24 -20.50
C PRO A 140 44.48 33.96 -22.01
N VAL A 141 44.54 32.69 -22.38
CA VAL A 141 44.44 32.29 -23.79
C VAL A 141 42.99 32.42 -24.25
N MET A 142 42.72 33.40 -25.11
CA MET A 142 41.34 33.79 -25.46
C MET A 142 40.62 32.81 -26.39
N LYS A 143 41.33 32.10 -27.28
CA LYS A 143 40.73 31.20 -28.29
C LYS A 143 39.69 30.23 -27.70
N GLY A 144 40.09 29.41 -26.73
CA GLY A 144 39.18 28.41 -26.13
C GLY A 144 38.14 29.04 -25.19
N ARG A 145 38.43 30.19 -24.58
CA ARG A 145 37.46 30.91 -23.74
C ARG A 145 36.33 31.50 -24.57
N ILE A 146 36.64 32.02 -25.75
CA ILE A 146 35.65 32.55 -26.71
C ILE A 146 34.74 31.41 -27.20
N GLU A 147 35.30 30.24 -27.52
CA GLU A 147 34.51 29.07 -27.93
C GLU A 147 33.53 28.61 -26.85
N LEU A 148 33.97 28.53 -25.58
CA LEU A 148 33.08 28.23 -24.45
C LEU A 148 31.98 29.30 -24.27
N MET A 149 32.30 30.57 -24.52
CA MET A 149 31.33 31.66 -24.45
C MET A 149 30.29 31.55 -25.56
N LEU A 150 30.73 31.24 -26.79
CA LEU A 150 29.85 31.01 -27.93
C LEU A 150 28.89 29.83 -27.66
N GLN A 151 29.40 28.70 -27.19
CA GLN A 151 28.57 27.55 -26.80
C GLN A 151 27.52 27.94 -25.75
N LYS A 152 27.88 28.78 -24.78
CA LYS A 152 26.94 29.25 -23.76
C LYS A 152 25.83 30.13 -24.36
N ILE A 153 26.17 31.02 -25.29
CA ILE A 153 25.18 31.87 -25.98
C ILE A 153 24.23 31.02 -26.82
N GLN A 154 24.76 30.04 -27.58
CA GLN A 154 23.95 29.13 -28.39
C GLN A 154 23.00 28.26 -27.55
N ASN A 155 23.44 27.79 -26.39
CA ASN A 155 22.60 27.01 -25.48
C ASN A 155 21.55 27.85 -24.72
N MET A 156 21.65 29.18 -24.76
CA MET A 156 20.69 30.11 -24.13
C MET A 156 19.60 30.59 -25.10
N GLN A 157 19.77 30.36 -26.40
CA GLN A 157 18.77 30.60 -27.44
C GLN A 157 17.90 29.35 -27.64
#